data_AF-A0A952QA03-F1
#
_entry.id   AF-A0A952QA03-F1
#
_cell.length_a   1.000
_cell.length_b   1.000
_cell.length_c   1.000
_cell.angle_alpha   90.00
_cell.angle_beta   90.00
_cell.angle_gamma   90.00
#
_symmetry.space_group_name_H-M   'P 1'
#
loop_
_entity.id
_entity.type
_entity.pdbx_description
1 polymer ?
#
loop_
_entity_poly.entity_id
_entity_poly.type
_entity_poly.pdbx_seq_one_letter_code
_entity_poly.pdbx_strand_id
1 'polypeptide(L)'
;MDVVTGITVAIVTVVAVMGVLVTVGFVVLFRRRGDRGIAAAGPNTLEALNKRASSLLVSMDDAVRAADEELGYAMAQFGADRARDYGDAVAAARSKVVEAFRLRQALDDSVPDTDRTKREWTLQIIALCEQAEASLDQQDAHFAGLRRLEVNAAGTLADVRSRIAASTARLTPARDSLAQLAAHYAPTTFAAVASNVEGAERALDEATAGADAAAPAISNTGVNDVSDALDRAGQAARRADQLLDSVDRTARDLAAASAALATLRDGTKKDLVEAKAEREAAPDSETRQGIIDAMAAVEAALAAPAGPSDPIAELDNVGSAVAQLDLALASARNQTSRLAHARAAYEATLVSATSQIADVREYISQHGSGVGARTRLAEAERQYQLAQSATDPVDALDTIRRAVTHARDADALARYDGR
;
A
#
# COMPACT_ATOMS: atom_id res chain seq x y z
N MET A 1 -80.86 -2.52 -0.23
CA MET A 1 -79.85 -1.46 -0.18
C MET A 1 -78.81 -1.79 -1.22
N ASP A 2 -78.74 -0.97 -2.26
CA ASP A 2 -78.04 -1.30 -3.50
C ASP A 2 -76.52 -1.38 -3.32
N VAL A 3 -75.90 -2.36 -3.96
CA VAL A 3 -74.43 -2.56 -3.95
C VAL A 3 -73.68 -1.30 -4.40
N VAL A 4 -74.32 -0.47 -5.23
CA VAL A 4 -73.78 0.82 -5.72
C VAL A 4 -73.71 1.89 -4.62
N THR A 5 -74.64 1.89 -3.66
CA THR A 5 -74.58 2.82 -2.50
C THR A 5 -73.55 2.36 -1.47
N GLY A 6 -73.26 1.06 -1.37
CA GLY A 6 -72.18 0.54 -0.51
C GLY A 6 -70.77 0.91 -1.00
N ILE A 7 -70.52 0.85 -2.30
CA ILE A 7 -69.20 1.17 -2.89
C ILE A 7 -68.91 2.67 -2.88
N THR A 8 -69.90 3.51 -3.15
CA THR A 8 -69.74 4.97 -3.11
C THR A 8 -69.51 5.49 -1.69
N VAL A 9 -70.22 4.94 -0.69
CA VAL A 9 -69.96 5.26 0.73
C VAL A 9 -68.55 4.82 1.13
N ALA A 10 -68.12 3.61 0.73
CA ALA A 10 -66.78 3.10 1.05
C ALA A 10 -65.65 3.98 0.46
N ILE A 11 -65.76 4.38 -0.81
CA ILE A 11 -64.77 5.25 -1.47
C ILE A 11 -64.72 6.63 -0.81
N VAL A 12 -65.87 7.23 -0.49
CA VAL A 12 -65.94 8.53 0.19
C VAL A 12 -65.35 8.45 1.60
N THR A 13 -65.55 7.35 2.34
CA THR A 13 -64.89 7.16 3.65
C THR A 13 -63.39 6.95 3.54
N VAL A 14 -62.89 6.22 2.54
CA VAL A 14 -61.43 6.03 2.37
C VAL A 14 -60.74 7.33 1.96
N VAL A 15 -61.37 8.13 1.10
CA VAL A 15 -60.88 9.46 0.71
C VAL A 15 -60.92 10.45 1.89
N ALA A 16 -61.98 10.42 2.71
CA ALA A 16 -62.06 11.25 3.92
C ALA A 16 -61.01 10.84 4.98
N VAL A 17 -60.76 9.54 5.17
CA VAL A 17 -59.76 9.02 6.12
C VAL A 17 -58.34 9.32 5.64
N MET A 18 -58.05 9.24 4.34
CA MET A 18 -56.76 9.67 3.77
C MET A 18 -56.55 11.17 3.89
N GLY A 19 -57.58 11.99 3.65
CA GLY A 19 -57.50 13.45 3.87
C GLY A 19 -57.22 13.82 5.33
N VAL A 20 -57.80 13.08 6.29
CA VAL A 20 -57.54 13.26 7.73
C VAL A 20 -56.14 12.77 8.13
N LEU A 21 -55.65 11.66 7.56
CA LEU A 21 -54.30 11.14 7.85
C LEU A 21 -53.19 12.04 7.27
N VAL A 22 -53.42 12.64 6.10
CA VAL A 22 -52.49 13.59 5.47
C VAL A 22 -52.45 14.91 6.24
N THR A 23 -53.60 15.43 6.69
CA THR A 23 -53.65 16.65 7.52
C THR A 23 -53.04 16.44 8.90
N VAL A 24 -53.27 15.29 9.55
CA VAL A 24 -52.62 14.93 10.82
C VAL A 24 -51.12 14.69 10.63
N GLY A 25 -50.69 14.05 9.54
CA GLY A 25 -49.28 13.86 9.18
C GLY A 25 -48.56 15.18 8.95
N PHE A 26 -49.20 16.14 8.28
CA PHE A 26 -48.69 17.49 8.05
C PHE A 26 -48.48 18.27 9.36
N VAL A 27 -49.46 18.21 10.28
CA VAL A 27 -49.37 18.89 11.60
C VAL A 27 -48.30 18.26 12.50
N VAL A 28 -48.13 16.93 12.47
CA VAL A 28 -47.13 16.22 13.30
C VAL A 28 -45.71 16.42 12.75
N LEU A 29 -45.51 16.43 11.43
CA LEU A 29 -44.21 16.69 10.81
C LEU A 29 -43.74 18.13 11.06
N PHE A 30 -44.67 19.12 10.99
CA PHE A 30 -44.36 20.52 11.28
C PHE A 30 -44.08 20.78 12.78
N ARG A 31 -44.76 20.07 13.71
CA ARG A 31 -44.45 20.19 15.15
C ARG A 31 -43.13 19.56 15.56
N ARG A 32 -42.65 18.52 14.85
CA ARG A 32 -41.40 17.82 15.18
C ARG A 32 -40.14 18.52 14.66
N ARG A 33 -40.27 19.46 13.71
CA ARG A 33 -39.16 20.25 13.14
C ARG A 33 -39.03 21.66 13.70
N GLY A 34 -39.63 21.94 14.86
CA GLY A 34 -39.41 23.19 15.60
C GLY A 34 -38.04 23.19 16.29
N ASP A 35 -37.04 23.83 15.67
CA ASP A 35 -36.47 25.10 16.19
C ASP A 35 -35.18 25.58 15.50
N ARG A 36 -34.67 24.92 14.46
CA ARG A 36 -33.51 25.44 13.71
C ARG A 36 -33.62 25.12 12.22
N GLY A 37 -34.16 26.06 11.42
CA GLY A 37 -34.11 25.94 9.96
C GLY A 37 -35.18 26.65 9.14
N ILE A 38 -36.14 27.35 9.75
CA ILE A 38 -37.09 28.22 9.03
C ILE A 38 -36.96 29.65 9.55
N ALA A 39 -35.75 30.19 9.43
CA ALA A 39 -35.53 31.63 9.44
C ALA A 39 -34.53 31.93 8.32
N ALA A 40 -35.00 32.68 7.31
CA ALA A 40 -34.26 33.24 6.18
C ALA A 40 -33.98 32.33 4.98
N ALA A 41 -34.93 32.28 4.02
CA ALA A 41 -34.69 32.58 2.60
C ALA A 41 -36.01 32.46 1.79
N GLY A 42 -36.67 33.58 1.53
CA GLY A 42 -37.86 33.68 0.66
C GLY A 42 -38.94 34.59 1.27
N PRO A 43 -39.72 35.35 0.47
CA PRO A 43 -40.63 36.34 1.02
C PRO A 43 -41.74 35.59 1.76
N ASN A 44 -41.82 35.77 3.07
CA ASN A 44 -42.82 35.12 3.92
C ASN A 44 -44.23 35.68 3.72
N THR A 45 -44.47 36.47 2.68
CA THR A 45 -45.78 36.99 2.33
C THR A 45 -46.57 35.90 1.62
N LEU A 46 -47.87 35.82 1.92
CA LEU A 46 -48.79 34.89 1.28
C LEU A 46 -48.77 35.06 -0.26
N GLU A 47 -48.58 36.29 -0.75
CA GLU A 47 -48.45 36.60 -2.17
C GLU A 47 -47.27 35.89 -2.84
N ALA A 48 -46.10 35.87 -2.19
CA ALA A 48 -44.92 35.21 -2.75
C ALA A 48 -45.05 33.68 -2.73
N LEU A 49 -45.64 33.12 -1.67
CA LEU A 49 -45.96 31.70 -1.62
C LEU A 49 -46.97 31.32 -2.72
N ASN A 50 -47.98 32.15 -2.96
CA ASN A 50 -48.96 31.92 -4.02
C ASN A 50 -48.32 31.97 -5.42
N LYS A 51 -47.43 32.94 -5.68
CA LYS A 51 -46.67 33.00 -6.94
C LYS A 51 -45.83 31.74 -7.16
N ARG A 52 -45.13 31.28 -6.13
CA ARG A 52 -44.34 30.03 -6.18
C ARG A 52 -45.22 28.81 -6.42
N ALA A 53 -46.33 28.68 -5.69
CA ALA A 53 -47.27 27.57 -5.84
C ALA A 53 -47.88 27.54 -7.25
N SER A 54 -48.28 28.69 -7.82
CA SER A 54 -48.74 28.77 -9.21
C SER A 54 -47.68 28.27 -10.19
N SER A 55 -46.43 28.72 -10.03
CA SER A 55 -45.33 28.33 -10.91
C SER A 55 -45.04 26.84 -10.84
N LEU A 56 -45.02 26.27 -9.63
CA LEU A 56 -44.79 24.84 -9.42
C LEU A 56 -45.93 23.97 -9.96
N LEU A 57 -47.18 24.42 -9.87
CA LEU A 57 -48.31 23.70 -10.44
C LEU A 57 -48.20 23.56 -11.96
N VAL A 58 -47.86 24.64 -12.67
CA VAL A 58 -47.67 24.61 -14.12
C VAL A 58 -46.48 23.72 -14.48
N SER A 59 -45.34 23.92 -13.81
CA SER A 59 -44.14 23.11 -14.02
C SER A 59 -44.38 21.62 -13.79
N MET A 60 -45.18 21.28 -12.77
CA MET A 60 -45.47 19.89 -12.42
C MET A 60 -46.46 19.24 -13.41
N ASP A 61 -47.44 19.99 -13.94
CA ASP A 61 -48.33 19.49 -15.00
C ASP A 61 -47.53 19.14 -16.26
N ASP A 62 -46.63 20.04 -16.67
CA ASP A 62 -45.73 19.82 -17.80
C ASP A 62 -44.78 18.65 -17.54
N ALA A 63 -44.18 18.56 -16.34
CA ALA A 63 -43.27 17.47 -15.97
C ALA A 63 -43.98 16.11 -15.92
N VAL A 64 -45.23 16.03 -15.48
CA VAL A 64 -46.02 14.79 -15.51
C VAL A 64 -46.32 14.37 -16.95
N ARG A 65 -46.63 15.31 -17.85
CA ARG A 65 -46.82 14.99 -19.28
C ARG A 65 -45.51 14.48 -19.90
N ALA A 66 -44.40 15.14 -19.64
CA ALA A 66 -43.08 14.72 -20.13
C ALA A 66 -42.69 13.34 -19.58
N ALA A 67 -42.92 13.08 -18.30
CA ALA A 67 -42.63 11.78 -17.68
C ALA A 67 -43.53 10.65 -18.19
N ASP A 68 -44.74 10.95 -18.67
CA ASP A 68 -45.61 9.97 -19.31
C ASP A 68 -45.08 9.56 -20.69
N GLU A 69 -44.58 10.53 -21.47
CA GLU A 69 -43.91 10.29 -22.75
C GLU A 69 -42.62 9.49 -22.52
N GLU A 70 -41.82 9.88 -21.53
CA GLU A 70 -40.58 9.18 -21.16
C GLU A 70 -40.83 7.78 -20.62
N LEU A 71 -41.89 7.55 -19.85
CA LEU A 71 -42.32 6.21 -19.46
C LEU A 71 -42.65 5.35 -20.68
N GLY A 72 -43.33 5.91 -21.68
CA GLY A 72 -43.59 5.24 -22.96
C GLY A 72 -42.30 4.83 -23.67
N TYR A 73 -41.30 5.73 -23.71
CA TYR A 73 -39.97 5.41 -24.24
C TYR A 73 -39.27 4.34 -23.40
N ALA A 74 -39.29 4.45 -22.08
CA ALA A 74 -38.67 3.51 -21.17
C ALA A 74 -39.30 2.11 -21.25
N MET A 75 -40.62 2.01 -21.41
CA MET A 75 -41.31 0.73 -21.63
C MET A 75 -40.94 0.10 -22.97
N ALA A 76 -40.83 0.92 -24.02
CA ALA A 76 -40.41 0.45 -25.34
C ALA A 76 -38.94 0.01 -25.37
N GLN A 77 -38.07 0.70 -24.63
CA GLN A 77 -36.64 0.44 -24.58
C GLN A 77 -36.30 -0.69 -23.59
N PHE A 78 -36.74 -0.62 -22.34
CA PHE A 78 -36.31 -1.53 -21.27
C PHE A 78 -37.32 -2.64 -20.92
N GLY A 79 -38.51 -2.59 -21.52
CA GLY A 79 -39.60 -3.52 -21.24
C GLY A 79 -40.44 -3.13 -20.02
N ALA A 80 -41.66 -3.67 -19.96
CA ALA A 80 -42.65 -3.30 -18.95
C ALA A 80 -42.22 -3.62 -17.51
N ASP A 81 -41.50 -4.74 -17.29
CA ASP A 81 -41.08 -5.14 -15.95
C ASP A 81 -40.06 -4.18 -15.34
N ARG A 82 -39.11 -3.69 -16.14
CA ARG A 82 -38.09 -2.72 -15.69
C ARG A 82 -38.63 -1.30 -15.55
N ALA A 83 -39.63 -0.93 -16.34
CA ALA A 83 -40.28 0.38 -16.29
C ALA A 83 -41.36 0.50 -15.19
N ARG A 84 -41.63 -0.57 -14.44
CA ARG A 84 -42.70 -0.62 -13.43
C ARG A 84 -42.58 0.48 -12.38
N ASP A 85 -41.41 0.63 -11.79
CA ASP A 85 -41.18 1.62 -10.73
C ASP A 85 -41.34 3.06 -11.24
N TYR A 86 -41.02 3.30 -12.51
CA TYR A 86 -41.28 4.58 -13.16
C TYR A 86 -42.79 4.78 -13.39
N GLY A 87 -43.50 3.75 -13.85
CA GLY A 87 -44.96 3.78 -13.95
C GLY A 87 -45.64 4.13 -12.63
N ASP A 88 -45.20 3.53 -11.53
CA ASP A 88 -45.70 3.81 -10.19
C ASP A 88 -45.39 5.26 -9.75
N ALA A 89 -44.21 5.78 -10.06
CA ALA A 89 -43.83 7.16 -9.79
C ALA A 89 -44.67 8.17 -10.58
N VAL A 90 -44.94 7.92 -11.87
CA VAL A 90 -45.80 8.77 -12.72
C VAL A 90 -47.25 8.77 -12.22
N ALA A 91 -47.77 7.61 -11.83
CA ALA A 91 -49.11 7.50 -11.25
C ALA A 91 -49.23 8.28 -9.92
N ALA A 92 -48.22 8.15 -9.05
CA ALA A 92 -48.16 8.90 -7.80
C ALA A 92 -48.04 10.41 -8.01
N ALA A 93 -47.24 10.84 -8.99
CA ALA A 93 -47.09 12.25 -9.37
C ALA A 93 -48.42 12.82 -9.87
N ARG A 94 -49.15 12.10 -10.75
CA ARG A 94 -50.52 12.49 -11.18
C ARG A 94 -51.46 12.70 -10.01
N SER A 95 -51.48 11.78 -9.04
CA SER A 95 -52.35 11.91 -7.87
C SER A 95 -52.00 13.15 -7.02
N LYS A 96 -50.70 13.47 -6.87
CA LYS A 96 -50.24 14.67 -6.14
C LYS A 96 -50.62 15.95 -6.87
N VAL A 97 -50.51 15.99 -8.19
CA VAL A 97 -50.93 17.13 -9.03
C VAL A 97 -52.43 17.37 -8.94
N VAL A 98 -53.25 16.32 -9.02
CA VAL A 98 -54.72 16.43 -8.86
C VAL A 98 -55.07 17.03 -7.50
N GLU A 99 -54.43 16.57 -6.42
CA GLU A 99 -54.67 17.11 -5.08
C GLU A 99 -54.19 18.56 -4.95
N ALA A 100 -53.06 18.91 -5.55
CA ALA A 100 -52.53 20.26 -5.56
C ALA A 100 -53.47 21.24 -6.32
N PHE A 101 -54.06 20.82 -7.45
CA PHE A 101 -55.08 21.60 -8.15
C PHE A 101 -56.39 21.71 -7.36
N ARG A 102 -56.79 20.68 -6.62
CA ARG A 102 -57.96 20.74 -5.73
C ARG A 102 -57.76 21.77 -4.61
N LEU A 103 -56.58 21.78 -3.99
CA LEU A 103 -56.21 22.80 -3.00
C LEU A 103 -56.15 24.20 -3.63
N ARG A 104 -55.67 24.31 -4.88
CA ARG A 104 -55.67 25.58 -5.60
C ARG A 104 -57.08 26.09 -5.89
N GLN A 105 -57.99 25.21 -6.31
CA GLN A 105 -59.37 25.56 -6.54
C GLN A 105 -60.07 26.05 -5.27
N ALA A 106 -59.80 25.43 -4.12
CA ALA A 106 -60.32 25.88 -2.84
C ALA A 106 -59.80 27.28 -2.46
N LEU A 107 -58.53 27.60 -2.76
CA LEU A 107 -57.98 28.94 -2.54
C LEU A 107 -58.59 30.04 -3.42
N ASP A 108 -59.10 29.66 -4.60
CA ASP A 108 -59.65 30.57 -5.61
C ASP A 108 -61.19 30.63 -5.59
N ASP A 109 -61.85 29.97 -4.63
CA ASP A 109 -63.32 29.93 -4.54
C ASP A 109 -63.94 31.22 -3.95
N SER A 110 -65.28 31.28 -3.95
CA SER A 110 -66.02 32.45 -3.45
C SER A 110 -66.16 32.50 -1.92
N VAL A 111 -65.64 31.52 -1.19
CA VAL A 111 -65.74 31.38 0.27
C VAL A 111 -64.51 32.05 0.92
N PRO A 112 -64.68 33.05 1.80
CA PRO A 112 -63.53 33.70 2.42
C PRO A 112 -62.79 32.79 3.41
N ASP A 113 -61.57 32.36 3.07
CA ASP A 113 -60.67 31.67 3.99
C ASP A 113 -59.84 32.61 4.87
N THR A 114 -59.41 32.10 6.03
CA THR A 114 -58.45 32.79 6.90
C THR A 114 -57.04 32.82 6.29
N ASP A 115 -56.25 33.85 6.57
CA ASP A 115 -54.86 33.94 6.10
C ASP A 115 -53.99 32.74 6.51
N ARG A 116 -54.30 32.14 7.66
CA ARG A 116 -53.67 30.91 8.14
C ARG A 116 -54.00 29.73 7.23
N THR A 117 -55.28 29.49 6.94
CA THR A 117 -55.74 28.43 6.05
C THR A 117 -55.14 28.58 4.66
N LYS A 118 -55.15 29.80 4.12
CA LYS A 118 -54.55 30.10 2.82
C LYS A 118 -53.07 29.73 2.79
N ARG A 119 -52.31 30.13 3.81
CA ARG A 119 -50.89 29.79 3.94
C ARG A 119 -50.66 28.28 4.04
N GLU A 120 -51.47 27.58 4.83
CA GLU A 120 -51.35 26.13 5.00
C GLU A 120 -51.58 25.38 3.69
N TRP A 121 -52.64 25.70 2.94
CA TRP A 121 -52.91 25.08 1.64
C TRP A 121 -51.86 25.44 0.58
N THR A 122 -51.39 26.69 0.53
CA THR A 122 -50.31 27.08 -0.39
C THR A 122 -49.02 26.32 -0.11
N LEU A 123 -48.67 26.10 1.16
CA LEU A 123 -47.51 25.27 1.53
C LEU A 123 -47.72 23.79 1.19
N GLN A 124 -48.94 23.28 1.31
CA GLN A 124 -49.27 21.92 0.90
C GLN A 124 -49.14 21.73 -0.61
N ILE A 125 -49.60 22.70 -1.42
CA ILE A 125 -49.41 22.70 -2.88
C ILE A 125 -47.93 22.62 -3.23
N ILE A 126 -47.10 23.50 -2.63
CA ILE A 126 -45.65 23.52 -2.85
C ILE A 126 -45.04 22.14 -2.50
N ALA A 127 -45.38 21.59 -1.34
CA ALA A 127 -44.86 20.30 -0.90
C ALA A 127 -45.28 19.13 -1.80
N LEU A 128 -46.52 19.14 -2.30
CA LEU A 128 -47.02 18.11 -3.23
C LEU A 128 -46.27 18.16 -4.57
N CYS A 129 -46.05 19.35 -5.12
CA CYS A 129 -45.29 19.55 -6.35
C CYS A 129 -43.83 19.12 -6.17
N GLU A 130 -43.14 19.59 -5.13
CA GLU A 130 -41.72 19.25 -4.89
C GLU A 130 -41.50 17.75 -4.66
N GLN A 131 -42.44 17.07 -3.97
CA GLN A 131 -42.37 15.63 -3.76
C GLN A 131 -42.72 14.81 -5.01
N ALA A 132 -43.46 15.39 -5.96
CA ALA A 132 -43.73 14.74 -7.25
C ALA A 132 -42.51 14.91 -8.16
N GLU A 133 -41.97 16.12 -8.27
CA GLU A 133 -40.79 16.47 -9.05
C GLU A 133 -39.57 15.61 -8.67
N ALA A 134 -39.21 15.59 -7.37
CA ALA A 134 -38.07 14.79 -6.91
C ALA A 134 -38.21 13.28 -7.19
N SER A 135 -39.44 12.77 -7.23
CA SER A 135 -39.71 11.36 -7.53
C SER A 135 -39.57 11.06 -9.01
N LEU A 136 -39.92 11.99 -9.90
CA LEU A 136 -39.76 11.84 -11.35
C LEU A 136 -38.28 11.98 -11.74
N ASP A 137 -37.60 13.00 -11.20
CA ASP A 137 -36.15 13.23 -11.44
C ASP A 137 -35.29 12.01 -11.09
N GLN A 138 -35.63 11.32 -10.00
CA GLN A 138 -34.92 10.10 -9.60
C GLN A 138 -35.03 9.00 -10.66
N GLN A 139 -36.21 8.83 -11.26
CA GLN A 139 -36.44 7.82 -12.29
C GLN A 139 -35.77 8.22 -13.60
N ASP A 140 -35.87 9.49 -14.00
CA ASP A 140 -35.18 10.01 -15.18
C ASP A 140 -33.66 9.82 -15.10
N ALA A 141 -33.08 10.10 -13.93
CA ALA A 141 -31.65 9.88 -13.70
C ALA A 141 -31.26 8.40 -13.76
N HIS A 142 -32.09 7.51 -13.23
CA HIS A 142 -31.87 6.06 -13.29
C HIS A 142 -31.86 5.56 -14.74
N PHE A 143 -32.89 5.89 -15.53
CA PHE A 143 -32.99 5.47 -16.93
C PHE A 143 -31.94 6.12 -17.83
N ALA A 144 -31.57 7.39 -17.57
CA ALA A 144 -30.43 8.02 -18.23
C ALA A 144 -29.11 7.29 -17.93
N GLY A 145 -28.95 6.74 -16.71
CA GLY A 145 -27.81 5.89 -16.34
C GLY A 145 -27.77 4.59 -17.13
N LEU A 146 -28.91 3.88 -17.25
CA LEU A 146 -29.04 2.67 -18.05
C LEU A 146 -28.69 2.93 -19.52
N ARG A 147 -29.23 4.00 -20.12
CA ARG A 147 -28.94 4.40 -21.51
C ARG A 147 -27.44 4.60 -21.77
N ARG A 148 -26.69 5.18 -20.82
CA ARG A 148 -25.22 5.38 -20.99
C ARG A 148 -24.44 4.07 -21.01
N LEU A 149 -24.87 3.08 -20.24
CA LEU A 149 -24.24 1.76 -20.21
C LEU A 149 -24.48 1.01 -21.53
N GLU A 150 -25.68 1.15 -22.10
CA GLU A 150 -26.06 0.50 -23.36
C GLU A 150 -25.34 1.08 -24.58
N VAL A 151 -25.17 2.40 -24.64
CA VAL A 151 -24.52 3.10 -25.76
C VAL A 151 -23.07 2.64 -25.99
N ASN A 152 -22.37 2.21 -24.93
CA ASN A 152 -20.95 1.81 -25.03
C ASN A 152 -20.73 0.29 -25.11
N ALA A 153 -21.77 -0.54 -25.04
CA ALA A 153 -21.64 -2.00 -24.95
C ALA A 153 -20.89 -2.64 -26.13
N ALA A 154 -21.13 -2.17 -27.37
CA ALA A 154 -20.45 -2.67 -28.56
C ALA A 154 -18.93 -2.35 -28.54
N GLY A 155 -18.56 -1.15 -28.06
CA GLY A 155 -17.16 -0.76 -27.87
C GLY A 155 -16.49 -1.61 -26.80
N THR A 156 -17.15 -1.79 -25.64
CA THR A 156 -16.64 -2.65 -24.57
C THR A 156 -16.46 -4.10 -25.02
N LEU A 157 -17.39 -4.66 -25.80
CA LEU A 157 -17.24 -6.00 -26.36
C LEU A 157 -16.02 -6.08 -27.31
N ALA A 158 -15.84 -5.08 -28.18
CA ALA A 158 -14.70 -5.02 -29.09
C ALA A 158 -13.37 -4.97 -28.32
N ASP A 159 -13.28 -4.16 -27.27
CA ASP A 159 -12.11 -4.06 -26.40
C ASP A 159 -11.82 -5.37 -25.65
N VAL A 160 -12.87 -6.03 -25.13
CA VAL A 160 -12.73 -7.34 -24.47
C VAL A 160 -12.23 -8.39 -25.45
N ARG A 161 -12.81 -8.48 -26.65
CA ARG A 161 -12.38 -9.43 -27.69
C ARG A 161 -10.94 -9.15 -28.17
N SER A 162 -10.57 -7.89 -28.34
CA SER A 162 -9.20 -7.50 -28.69
C SER A 162 -8.21 -7.96 -27.62
N ARG A 163 -8.55 -7.77 -26.35
CA ARG A 163 -7.73 -8.23 -25.22
C ARG A 163 -7.62 -9.75 -25.17
N ILE A 164 -8.74 -10.47 -25.28
CA ILE A 164 -8.75 -11.94 -25.35
C ILE A 164 -7.81 -12.44 -26.46
N ALA A 165 -7.90 -11.87 -27.66
CA ALA A 165 -7.03 -12.24 -28.77
C ALA A 165 -5.55 -11.98 -28.46
N ALA A 166 -5.23 -10.82 -27.87
CA ALA A 166 -3.87 -10.47 -27.47
C ALA A 166 -3.31 -11.42 -26.38
N SER A 167 -4.09 -11.73 -25.35
CA SER A 167 -3.70 -12.64 -24.26
C SER A 167 -3.57 -14.09 -24.75
N THR A 168 -4.47 -14.54 -25.64
CA THR A 168 -4.39 -15.87 -26.27
C THR A 168 -3.09 -16.04 -27.06
N ALA A 169 -2.66 -15.01 -27.80
CA ALA A 169 -1.40 -15.03 -28.52
C ALA A 169 -0.17 -15.15 -27.60
N ARG A 170 -0.29 -14.80 -26.31
CA ARG A 170 0.77 -14.92 -25.30
C ARG A 170 0.86 -16.30 -24.64
N LEU A 171 -0.15 -17.16 -24.79
CA LEU A 171 -0.16 -18.49 -24.14
C LEU A 171 1.03 -19.35 -24.56
N THR A 172 1.32 -19.44 -25.86
CA THR A 172 2.45 -20.25 -26.36
C THR A 172 3.80 -19.70 -25.88
N PRO A 173 4.12 -18.39 -26.05
CA PRO A 173 5.32 -17.80 -25.46
C PRO A 173 5.46 -18.01 -23.94
N ALA A 174 4.35 -17.98 -23.19
CA ALA A 174 4.39 -18.21 -21.75
C ALA A 174 4.67 -19.68 -21.39
N ARG A 175 4.16 -20.65 -22.16
CA ARG A 175 4.52 -22.07 -22.01
C ARG A 175 6.00 -22.31 -22.30
N ASP A 176 6.52 -21.71 -23.36
CA ASP A 176 7.95 -21.80 -23.70
C ASP A 176 8.81 -21.18 -22.59
N SER A 177 8.36 -20.05 -22.02
CA SER A 177 9.04 -19.41 -20.89
C SER A 177 9.06 -20.30 -19.64
N LEU A 178 7.94 -20.95 -19.30
CA LEU A 178 7.90 -21.93 -18.20
C LEU A 178 8.80 -23.15 -18.47
N ALA A 179 8.86 -23.63 -19.71
CA ALA A 179 9.74 -24.74 -20.08
C ALA A 179 11.23 -24.35 -19.94
N GLN A 180 11.59 -23.13 -20.34
CA GLN A 180 12.94 -22.59 -20.13
C GLN A 180 13.26 -22.45 -18.64
N LEU A 181 12.30 -21.96 -17.84
CA LEU A 181 12.46 -21.89 -16.39
C LEU A 181 12.74 -23.27 -15.78
N ALA A 182 11.96 -24.28 -16.16
CA ALA A 182 12.13 -25.65 -15.69
C ALA A 182 13.43 -26.32 -16.15
N ALA A 183 14.00 -25.88 -17.28
CA ALA A 183 15.27 -26.39 -17.78
C ALA A 183 16.50 -25.84 -17.03
N HIS A 184 16.40 -24.62 -16.48
CA HIS A 184 17.53 -23.90 -15.90
C HIS A 184 17.48 -23.77 -14.38
N TYR A 185 16.28 -23.74 -13.79
CA TYR A 185 16.09 -23.42 -12.38
C TYR A 185 15.42 -24.53 -11.59
N ALA A 186 15.66 -24.55 -10.28
CA ALA A 186 14.96 -25.44 -9.36
C ALA A 186 13.45 -25.17 -9.36
N PRO A 187 12.58 -26.20 -9.32
CA PRO A 187 11.12 -26.02 -9.34
C PRO A 187 10.58 -25.09 -8.25
N THR A 188 11.26 -25.02 -7.11
CA THR A 188 10.90 -24.14 -5.98
C THR A 188 11.00 -22.65 -6.32
N THR A 189 11.87 -22.27 -7.28
CA THR A 189 12.11 -20.84 -7.63
C THR A 189 10.95 -20.22 -8.42
N PHE A 190 10.19 -21.03 -9.16
CA PHE A 190 9.06 -20.58 -9.97
C PHE A 190 7.75 -21.30 -9.62
N ALA A 191 7.69 -22.01 -8.48
CA ALA A 191 6.51 -22.77 -8.05
C ALA A 191 5.23 -21.91 -8.01
N ALA A 192 5.35 -20.65 -7.62
CA ALA A 192 4.23 -19.71 -7.55
C ALA A 192 3.59 -19.41 -8.92
N VAL A 193 4.31 -19.61 -10.02
CA VAL A 193 3.82 -19.34 -11.39
C VAL A 193 3.66 -20.60 -12.23
N ALA A 194 3.97 -21.78 -11.69
CA ALA A 194 3.98 -23.04 -12.43
C ALA A 194 2.62 -23.37 -13.10
N SER A 195 1.51 -23.05 -12.43
CA SER A 195 0.15 -23.26 -12.94
C SER A 195 -0.48 -22.02 -13.57
N ASN A 196 0.27 -20.93 -13.76
CA ASN A 196 -0.33 -19.66 -14.20
C ASN A 196 -0.82 -19.70 -15.65
N VAL A 197 -0.15 -20.46 -16.52
CA VAL A 197 -0.61 -20.60 -17.91
C VAL A 197 -1.94 -21.36 -17.97
N GLU A 198 -2.08 -22.46 -17.22
CA GLU A 198 -3.35 -23.20 -17.11
C GLU A 198 -4.46 -22.34 -16.46
N GLY A 199 -4.10 -21.47 -15.51
CA GLY A 199 -5.02 -20.49 -14.94
C GLY A 199 -5.43 -19.42 -15.96
N ALA A 200 -4.52 -18.96 -16.81
CA ALA A 200 -4.77 -17.97 -17.84
C ALA A 200 -5.66 -18.55 -18.95
N GLU A 201 -5.43 -19.78 -19.38
CA GLU A 201 -6.29 -20.51 -20.32
C GLU A 201 -7.74 -20.55 -19.82
N ARG A 202 -7.96 -21.02 -18.58
CA ARG A 202 -9.30 -21.05 -17.99
C ARG A 202 -9.95 -19.68 -17.91
N ALA A 203 -9.18 -18.65 -17.54
CA ALA A 203 -9.68 -17.28 -17.50
C ALA A 203 -10.01 -16.73 -18.90
N LEU A 204 -9.29 -17.14 -19.94
CA LEU A 204 -9.60 -16.78 -21.33
C LEU A 204 -10.83 -17.52 -21.86
N ASP A 205 -11.02 -18.78 -21.48
CA ASP A 205 -12.23 -19.54 -21.80
C ASP A 205 -13.46 -18.89 -21.14
N GLU A 206 -13.36 -18.50 -19.86
CA GLU A 206 -14.38 -17.73 -19.14
C GLU A 206 -14.68 -16.39 -19.84
N ALA A 207 -13.64 -15.65 -20.21
CA ALA A 207 -13.78 -14.36 -20.89
C ALA A 207 -14.44 -14.50 -22.26
N THR A 208 -14.06 -15.52 -23.03
CA THR A 208 -14.61 -15.81 -24.36
C THR A 208 -16.07 -16.20 -24.25
N ALA A 209 -16.41 -17.12 -23.35
CA ALA A 209 -17.80 -17.53 -23.12
C ALA A 209 -18.68 -16.33 -22.69
N GLY A 210 -18.18 -15.45 -21.82
CA GLY A 210 -18.88 -14.24 -21.41
C GLY A 210 -19.08 -13.24 -22.56
N ALA A 211 -18.05 -13.01 -23.38
CA ALA A 211 -18.12 -12.13 -24.54
C ALA A 211 -19.09 -12.66 -25.61
N ASP A 212 -19.07 -13.97 -25.88
CA ASP A 212 -19.95 -14.60 -26.86
C ASP A 212 -21.39 -14.72 -26.37
N ALA A 213 -21.62 -14.87 -25.07
CA ALA A 213 -22.96 -14.80 -24.49
C ALA A 213 -23.55 -13.38 -24.54
N ALA A 214 -22.70 -12.35 -24.40
CA ALA A 214 -23.12 -10.95 -24.48
C ALA A 214 -23.42 -10.51 -25.93
N ALA A 215 -22.68 -11.03 -26.92
CA ALA A 215 -22.75 -10.54 -28.30
C ALA A 215 -24.16 -10.56 -28.95
N PRO A 216 -25.00 -11.61 -28.82
CA PRO A 216 -26.33 -11.64 -29.42
C PRO A 216 -27.31 -10.63 -28.80
N ALA A 217 -27.07 -10.23 -27.55
CA ALA A 217 -27.91 -9.28 -26.82
C ALA A 217 -27.47 -7.82 -27.03
N ILE A 218 -26.46 -7.57 -27.88
CA ILE A 218 -26.05 -6.23 -28.29
C ILE A 218 -26.78 -5.84 -29.57
N SER A 219 -27.81 -5.01 -29.45
CA SER A 219 -28.50 -4.39 -30.58
C SER A 219 -27.93 -3.00 -30.90
N ASN A 220 -27.82 -2.69 -32.19
CA ASN A 220 -27.54 -1.35 -32.70
C ASN A 220 -28.68 -0.34 -32.40
N THR A 221 -29.84 -0.81 -31.92
CA THR A 221 -31.01 0.01 -31.59
C THR A 221 -31.10 0.39 -30.10
N GLY A 222 -30.12 -0.01 -29.28
CA GLY A 222 -29.92 0.57 -27.94
C GLY A 222 -30.60 -0.11 -26.75
N VAL A 223 -30.85 -1.43 -26.79
CA VAL A 223 -31.36 -2.20 -25.63
C VAL A 223 -30.42 -3.37 -25.36
N ASN A 224 -29.56 -3.25 -24.35
CA ASN A 224 -28.48 -4.21 -24.11
C ASN A 224 -28.35 -4.56 -22.62
N ASP A 225 -28.97 -5.66 -22.16
CA ASP A 225 -28.80 -6.21 -20.80
C ASP A 225 -27.52 -7.05 -20.70
N VAL A 226 -26.38 -6.42 -20.97
CA VAL A 226 -25.09 -7.11 -21.16
C VAL A 226 -23.94 -6.54 -20.36
N SER A 227 -24.12 -5.41 -19.67
CA SER A 227 -23.05 -4.72 -18.94
C SER A 227 -22.38 -5.63 -17.92
N ASP A 228 -23.17 -6.34 -17.10
CA ASP A 228 -22.64 -7.29 -16.10
C ASP A 228 -21.90 -8.49 -16.73
N ALA A 229 -22.34 -8.93 -17.93
CA ALA A 229 -21.68 -10.02 -18.65
C ALA A 229 -20.35 -9.56 -19.25
N LEU A 230 -20.33 -8.37 -19.87
CA LEU A 230 -19.13 -7.75 -20.42
C LEU A 230 -18.12 -7.38 -19.33
N ASP A 231 -18.58 -6.90 -18.17
CA ASP A 231 -17.72 -6.61 -17.03
C ASP A 231 -17.06 -7.88 -16.48
N ARG A 232 -17.83 -8.97 -16.34
CA ARG A 232 -17.27 -10.28 -15.93
C ARG A 232 -16.28 -10.81 -16.96
N ALA A 233 -16.59 -10.74 -18.25
CA ALA A 233 -15.68 -11.14 -19.32
C ALA A 233 -14.39 -10.30 -19.31
N GLY A 234 -14.51 -8.99 -19.12
CA GLY A 234 -13.37 -8.08 -19.00
C GLY A 234 -12.51 -8.34 -17.76
N GLN A 235 -13.13 -8.70 -16.63
CA GLN A 235 -12.39 -9.11 -15.42
C GLN A 235 -11.63 -10.43 -15.63
N ALA A 236 -12.25 -11.41 -16.28
CA ALA A 236 -11.62 -12.68 -16.60
C ALA A 236 -10.42 -12.49 -17.56
N ALA A 237 -10.58 -11.67 -18.61
CA ALA A 237 -9.47 -11.33 -19.51
C ALA A 237 -8.31 -10.64 -18.79
N ARG A 238 -8.59 -9.69 -17.88
CA ARG A 238 -7.55 -9.05 -17.03
C ARG A 238 -6.85 -10.04 -16.11
N ARG A 239 -7.57 -11.04 -15.58
CA ARG A 239 -6.98 -12.10 -14.75
C ARG A 239 -6.00 -12.93 -15.56
N ALA A 240 -6.34 -13.28 -16.80
CA ALA A 240 -5.42 -13.96 -17.71
C ALA A 240 -4.14 -13.15 -17.96
N ASP A 241 -4.27 -11.85 -18.24
CA ASP A 241 -3.12 -10.94 -18.40
C ASP A 241 -2.21 -10.95 -17.17
N GLN A 242 -2.79 -10.83 -15.97
CA GLN A 242 -2.03 -10.81 -14.71
C GLN A 242 -1.24 -12.11 -14.48
N LEU A 243 -1.84 -13.25 -14.80
CA LEU A 243 -1.20 -14.55 -14.66
C LEU A 243 -0.01 -14.69 -15.63
N LEU A 244 -0.19 -14.28 -16.89
CA LEU A 244 0.86 -14.30 -17.91
C LEU A 244 1.98 -13.29 -17.62
N ASP A 245 1.63 -12.09 -17.18
CA ASP A 245 2.60 -11.07 -16.74
C ASP A 245 3.47 -11.58 -15.58
N SER A 246 2.90 -12.39 -14.68
CA SER A 246 3.64 -12.98 -13.58
C SER A 246 4.67 -14.01 -14.06
N VAL A 247 4.37 -14.79 -15.11
CA VAL A 247 5.34 -15.70 -15.73
C VAL A 247 6.49 -14.91 -16.34
N ASP A 248 6.17 -13.90 -17.16
CA ASP A 248 7.18 -13.05 -17.83
C ASP A 248 8.07 -12.32 -16.82
N ARG A 249 7.48 -11.82 -15.72
CA ARG A 249 8.22 -11.16 -14.64
C ARG A 249 9.17 -12.14 -13.94
N THR A 250 8.67 -13.32 -13.57
CA THR A 250 9.50 -14.36 -12.91
C THR A 250 10.68 -14.77 -13.79
N ALA A 251 10.46 -14.92 -15.10
CA ALA A 251 11.54 -15.23 -16.05
C ALA A 251 12.61 -14.14 -16.10
N ARG A 252 12.20 -12.86 -16.19
CA ARG A 252 13.14 -11.72 -16.16
C ARG A 252 13.89 -11.62 -14.83
N ASP A 253 13.21 -11.80 -13.71
CA ASP A 253 13.79 -11.67 -12.38
C ASP A 253 14.84 -12.77 -12.13
N LEU A 254 14.55 -14.01 -12.51
CA LEU A 254 15.51 -15.12 -12.38
C LEU A 254 16.71 -14.98 -13.34
N ALA A 255 16.49 -14.47 -14.55
CA ALA A 255 17.59 -14.15 -15.47
C ALA A 255 18.49 -13.03 -14.91
N ALA A 256 17.89 -11.99 -14.33
CA ALA A 256 18.62 -10.91 -13.68
C ALA A 256 19.42 -11.40 -12.46
N ALA A 257 18.80 -12.25 -11.63
CA ALA A 257 19.47 -12.90 -10.50
C ALA A 257 20.67 -13.74 -10.95
N SER A 258 20.52 -14.51 -12.04
CA SER A 258 21.61 -15.32 -12.60
C SER A 258 22.78 -14.45 -13.09
N ALA A 259 22.49 -13.33 -13.75
CA ALA A 259 23.51 -12.38 -14.20
C ALA A 259 24.23 -11.69 -13.03
N ALA A 260 23.47 -11.29 -12.00
CA ALA A 260 24.02 -10.73 -10.77
C ALA A 260 24.92 -11.74 -10.05
N LEU A 261 24.50 -13.01 -9.99
CA LEU A 261 25.27 -14.09 -9.38
C LEU A 261 26.58 -14.36 -10.11
N ALA A 262 26.57 -14.35 -11.44
CA ALA A 262 27.80 -14.48 -12.23
C ALA A 262 28.77 -13.33 -11.94
N THR A 263 28.26 -12.10 -11.88
CA THR A 263 29.05 -10.91 -11.54
C THR A 263 29.64 -11.00 -10.13
N LEU A 264 28.83 -11.40 -9.15
CA LEU A 264 29.26 -11.58 -7.76
C LEU A 264 30.36 -12.65 -7.68
N ARG A 265 30.16 -13.82 -8.29
CA ARG A 265 31.16 -14.90 -8.32
C ARG A 265 32.49 -14.44 -8.89
N ASP A 266 32.48 -13.67 -9.97
CA ASP A 266 33.72 -13.18 -10.59
C ASP A 266 34.40 -12.08 -9.77
N GLY A 267 33.63 -11.25 -9.06
CA GLY A 267 34.17 -10.33 -8.05
C GLY A 267 34.82 -11.08 -6.89
N THR A 268 34.08 -12.00 -6.27
CA THR A 268 34.53 -12.79 -5.11
C THR A 268 35.78 -13.62 -5.39
N LYS A 269 35.95 -14.16 -6.62
CA LYS A 269 37.20 -14.83 -7.01
C LYS A 269 38.41 -13.91 -6.97
N LYS A 270 38.24 -12.61 -7.30
CA LYS A 270 39.32 -11.60 -7.20
C LYS A 270 39.57 -11.25 -5.74
N ASP A 271 38.52 -11.09 -4.95
CA ASP A 271 38.63 -10.80 -3.52
C ASP A 271 39.37 -11.93 -2.77
N LEU A 272 39.17 -13.19 -3.17
CA LEU A 272 39.95 -14.32 -2.65
C LEU A 272 41.46 -14.24 -2.96
N VAL A 273 41.85 -13.58 -4.06
CA VAL A 273 43.27 -13.36 -4.37
C VAL A 273 43.85 -12.28 -3.45
N GLU A 274 43.11 -11.20 -3.18
CA GLU A 274 43.52 -10.18 -2.22
C GLU A 274 43.59 -10.74 -0.79
N ALA A 275 42.58 -11.52 -0.38
CA ALA A 275 42.54 -12.16 0.93
C ALA A 275 43.73 -13.11 1.15
N LYS A 276 44.23 -13.78 0.11
CA LYS A 276 45.45 -14.60 0.19
C LYS A 276 46.68 -13.76 0.56
N ALA A 277 46.81 -12.54 0.02
CA ALA A 277 47.91 -11.65 0.38
C ALA A 277 47.80 -11.17 1.84
N GLU A 278 46.59 -10.79 2.28
CA GLU A 278 46.32 -10.37 3.67
C GLU A 278 46.56 -11.51 4.68
N ARG A 279 46.23 -12.75 4.31
CA ARG A 279 46.54 -13.96 5.10
C ARG A 279 48.05 -14.12 5.34
N GLU A 280 48.87 -13.94 4.30
CA GLU A 280 50.32 -14.02 4.43
C GLU A 280 50.89 -12.87 5.26
N ALA A 281 50.27 -11.68 5.20
CA ALA A 281 50.64 -10.50 5.96
C ALA A 281 50.10 -10.48 7.41
N ALA A 282 49.30 -11.47 7.81
CA ALA A 282 48.64 -11.51 9.11
C ALA A 282 49.67 -11.46 10.27
N PRO A 283 49.45 -10.63 11.30
CA PRO A 283 50.45 -10.33 12.31
C PRO A 283 50.63 -11.44 13.36
N ASP A 284 49.64 -12.32 13.51
CA ASP A 284 49.64 -13.44 14.44
C ASP A 284 48.87 -14.65 13.85
N SER A 285 48.99 -15.81 14.50
CA SER A 285 48.38 -17.07 14.02
C SER A 285 46.86 -17.09 14.11
N GLU A 286 46.28 -16.40 15.11
CA GLU A 286 44.82 -16.37 15.31
C GLU A 286 44.15 -15.55 14.21
N THR A 287 44.70 -14.38 13.92
CA THR A 287 44.27 -13.53 12.80
C THR A 287 44.40 -14.27 11.47
N ARG A 288 45.52 -14.97 11.25
CA ARG A 288 45.72 -15.79 10.05
C ARG A 288 44.67 -16.88 9.91
N GLN A 289 44.35 -17.58 11.02
CA GLN A 289 43.35 -18.64 11.02
C GLN A 289 41.95 -18.10 10.71
N GLY A 290 41.58 -16.95 11.28
CA GLY A 290 40.30 -16.31 10.97
C GLY A 290 40.12 -15.98 9.49
N ILE A 291 41.18 -15.52 8.80
CA ILE A 291 41.16 -15.29 7.35
C ILE A 291 41.04 -16.63 6.60
N ILE A 292 41.77 -17.67 7.01
CA ILE A 292 41.68 -19.01 6.40
C ILE A 292 40.27 -19.57 6.46
N ASP A 293 39.63 -19.50 7.64
CA ASP A 293 38.28 -20.02 7.85
C ASP A 293 37.26 -19.26 7.00
N ALA A 294 37.37 -17.93 6.94
CA ALA A 294 36.49 -17.11 6.12
C ALA A 294 36.69 -17.35 4.61
N MET A 295 37.94 -17.49 4.15
CA MET A 295 38.23 -17.88 2.76
C MET A 295 37.65 -19.25 2.42
N ALA A 296 37.75 -20.23 3.32
CA ALA A 296 37.19 -21.56 3.12
C ALA A 296 35.66 -21.52 3.01
N ALA A 297 34.98 -20.68 3.79
CA ALA A 297 33.54 -20.46 3.68
C ALA A 297 33.16 -19.87 2.30
N VAL A 298 33.94 -18.90 1.81
CA VAL A 298 33.74 -18.33 0.47
C VAL A 298 34.00 -19.36 -0.63
N GLU A 299 35.07 -20.13 -0.55
CA GLU A 299 35.38 -21.19 -1.52
C GLU A 299 34.27 -22.25 -1.55
N ALA A 300 33.71 -22.62 -0.39
CA ALA A 300 32.56 -23.51 -0.29
C ALA A 300 31.29 -22.90 -0.90
N ALA A 301 31.03 -21.61 -0.71
CA ALA A 301 29.88 -20.91 -1.30
C ALA A 301 30.01 -20.73 -2.82
N LEU A 302 31.24 -20.60 -3.34
CA LEU A 302 31.52 -20.54 -4.78
C LEU A 302 31.45 -21.91 -5.46
N ALA A 303 31.52 -23.00 -4.71
CA ALA A 303 31.36 -24.34 -5.26
C ALA A 303 29.95 -24.45 -5.88
N ALA A 304 29.90 -24.80 -7.16
CA ALA A 304 28.63 -24.94 -7.87
C ALA A 304 27.80 -26.07 -7.22
N PRO A 305 26.53 -25.84 -6.87
CA PRO A 305 25.69 -26.89 -6.33
C PRO A 305 25.48 -27.98 -7.38
N ALA A 306 25.46 -29.24 -6.94
CA ALA A 306 25.07 -30.37 -7.77
C ALA A 306 23.53 -30.41 -7.88
N GLY A 307 22.97 -29.66 -8.83
CA GLY A 307 21.52 -29.66 -9.05
C GLY A 307 21.02 -28.48 -9.87
N PRO A 308 19.68 -28.38 -10.03
CA PRO A 308 19.04 -27.22 -10.65
C PRO A 308 19.40 -25.93 -9.89
N SER A 309 19.66 -24.83 -10.62
CA SER A 309 20.13 -23.59 -10.00
C SER A 309 19.02 -22.87 -9.25
N ASP A 310 19.35 -22.30 -8.09
CA ASP A 310 18.53 -21.33 -7.38
C ASP A 310 19.35 -20.05 -7.23
N PRO A 311 19.31 -19.15 -8.24
CA PRO A 311 20.21 -18.00 -8.28
C PRO A 311 19.97 -17.03 -7.11
N ILE A 312 18.77 -17.02 -6.52
CA ILE A 312 18.45 -16.15 -5.38
C ILE A 312 19.09 -16.72 -4.11
N ALA A 313 18.88 -18.01 -3.82
CA ALA A 313 19.51 -18.65 -2.68
C ALA A 313 21.04 -18.68 -2.79
N GLU A 314 21.56 -18.87 -4.01
CA GLU A 314 23.01 -18.83 -4.29
C GLU A 314 23.59 -17.41 -4.09
N LEU A 315 22.88 -16.36 -4.49
CA LEU A 315 23.27 -14.97 -4.20
C LEU A 315 23.38 -14.70 -2.70
N ASP A 316 22.37 -15.12 -1.92
CA ASP A 316 22.36 -14.94 -0.47
C ASP A 316 23.50 -15.70 0.21
N ASN A 317 23.77 -16.93 -0.24
CA ASN A 317 24.86 -17.75 0.29
C ASN A 317 26.24 -17.13 0.01
N VAL A 318 26.51 -16.75 -1.25
CA VAL A 318 27.78 -16.12 -1.63
C VAL A 318 27.93 -14.76 -0.94
N GLY A 319 26.88 -13.94 -0.91
CA GLY A 319 26.89 -12.64 -0.25
C GLY A 319 27.17 -12.74 1.26
N SER A 320 26.58 -13.74 1.93
CA SER A 320 26.83 -14.00 3.36
C SER A 320 28.27 -14.42 3.62
N ALA A 321 28.85 -15.27 2.76
CA ALA A 321 30.24 -15.68 2.88
C ALA A 321 31.22 -14.52 2.61
N VAL A 322 30.94 -13.69 1.62
CA VAL A 322 31.72 -12.45 1.34
C VAL A 322 31.71 -11.51 2.55
N ALA A 323 30.55 -11.29 3.16
CA ALA A 323 30.44 -10.45 4.35
C ALA A 323 31.27 -11.00 5.53
N GLN A 324 31.37 -12.31 5.69
CA GLN A 324 32.24 -12.94 6.70
C GLN A 324 33.72 -12.72 6.38
N LEU A 325 34.11 -12.82 5.10
CA LEU A 325 35.47 -12.53 4.67
C LEU A 325 35.84 -11.06 4.93
N ASP A 326 34.96 -10.12 4.57
CA ASP A 326 35.18 -8.69 4.81
C ASP A 326 35.38 -8.39 6.30
N LEU A 327 34.58 -9.02 7.18
CA LEU A 327 34.72 -8.88 8.62
C LEU A 327 36.06 -9.42 9.12
N ALA A 328 36.49 -10.58 8.62
CA ALA A 328 37.78 -11.18 8.98
C ALA A 328 38.95 -10.29 8.53
N LEU A 329 38.90 -9.76 7.30
CA LEU A 329 39.92 -8.84 6.77
C LEU A 329 39.94 -7.51 7.53
N ALA A 330 38.78 -6.95 7.88
CA ALA A 330 38.69 -5.74 8.69
C ALA A 330 39.28 -5.95 10.09
N SER A 331 38.97 -7.09 10.73
CA SER A 331 39.55 -7.48 12.01
C SER A 331 41.07 -7.60 11.93
N ALA A 332 41.59 -8.24 10.87
CA ALA A 332 43.01 -8.39 10.63
C ALA A 332 43.73 -7.04 10.46
N ARG A 333 43.16 -6.14 9.65
CA ARG A 333 43.70 -4.78 9.45
C ARG A 333 43.73 -3.99 10.76
N ASN A 334 42.68 -4.09 11.57
CA ASN A 334 42.62 -3.46 12.89
C ASN A 334 43.69 -4.00 13.85
N GLN A 335 43.88 -5.32 13.86
CA GLN A 335 44.90 -5.97 14.69
C GLN A 335 46.32 -5.57 14.25
N THR A 336 46.59 -5.53 12.94
CA THR A 336 47.87 -5.05 12.38
C THR A 336 48.14 -3.60 12.80
N SER A 337 47.15 -2.72 12.69
CA SER A 337 47.27 -1.32 13.13
C SER A 337 47.54 -1.21 14.64
N ARG A 338 46.79 -1.96 15.47
CA ARG A 338 46.98 -2.00 16.93
C ARG A 338 48.39 -2.41 17.30
N LEU A 339 48.92 -3.47 16.69
CA LEU A 339 50.28 -3.96 16.95
C LEU A 339 51.35 -3.00 16.45
N ALA A 340 51.15 -2.37 15.29
CA ALA A 340 52.07 -1.35 14.79
C ALA A 340 52.12 -0.12 15.72
N HIS A 341 50.97 0.35 16.20
CA HIS A 341 50.90 1.45 17.17
C HIS A 341 51.53 1.06 18.52
N ALA A 342 51.32 -0.17 18.99
CA ALA A 342 51.95 -0.65 20.22
C ALA A 342 53.48 -0.67 20.11
N ARG A 343 54.03 -1.14 18.97
CA ARG A 343 55.48 -1.12 18.69
C ARG A 343 56.05 0.30 18.70
N ALA A 344 55.43 1.22 17.96
CA ALA A 344 55.89 2.61 17.90
C ALA A 344 55.84 3.30 19.28
N ALA A 345 54.77 3.08 20.05
CA ALA A 345 54.65 3.62 21.40
C ALA A 345 55.65 2.97 22.38
N TYR A 346 55.95 1.69 22.21
CA TYR A 346 56.95 0.98 23.01
C TYR A 346 58.34 1.58 22.79
N GLU A 347 58.75 1.76 21.53
CA GLU A 347 60.05 2.36 21.18
C GLU A 347 60.21 3.77 21.77
N ALA A 348 59.18 4.61 21.66
CA ALA A 348 59.20 5.95 22.25
C ALA A 348 59.28 5.91 23.80
N THR A 349 58.53 5.00 24.43
CA THR A 349 58.51 4.86 25.90
C THR A 349 59.83 4.28 26.41
N LEU A 350 60.47 3.38 25.66
CA LEU A 350 61.74 2.77 25.99
C LEU A 350 62.86 3.82 26.11
N VAL A 351 62.89 4.82 25.23
CA VAL A 351 63.83 5.94 25.31
C VAL A 351 63.63 6.73 26.61
N SER A 352 62.37 7.08 26.94
CA SER A 352 62.05 7.79 28.18
C SER A 352 62.40 6.98 29.43
N ALA A 353 62.10 5.67 29.43
CA ALA A 353 62.40 4.77 30.54
C ALA A 353 63.91 4.66 30.78
N THR A 354 64.69 4.54 29.70
CA THR A 354 66.15 4.43 29.77
C THR A 354 66.76 5.68 30.41
N SER A 355 66.35 6.88 29.97
CA SER A 355 66.81 8.15 30.57
C SER A 355 66.41 8.24 32.05
N GLN A 356 65.13 8.00 32.35
CA GLN A 356 64.60 8.21 33.69
C GLN A 356 65.20 7.25 34.72
N ILE A 357 65.43 5.98 34.35
CA ILE A 357 66.11 5.01 35.22
C ILE A 357 67.57 5.42 35.46
N ALA A 358 68.28 5.89 34.42
CA ALA A 358 69.66 6.36 34.54
C ALA A 358 69.78 7.58 35.47
N ASP A 359 68.90 8.58 35.29
CA ASP A 359 68.88 9.81 36.08
C ASP A 359 68.63 9.51 37.57
N VAL A 360 67.67 8.64 37.87
CA VAL A 360 67.35 8.25 39.26
C VAL A 360 68.47 7.45 39.89
N ARG A 361 69.09 6.54 39.13
CA ARG A 361 70.25 5.77 39.61
C ARG A 361 71.41 6.68 39.99
N GLU A 362 71.70 7.68 39.17
CA GLU A 362 72.75 8.66 39.43
C GLU A 362 72.41 9.58 40.61
N TYR A 363 71.16 10.04 40.72
CA TYR A 363 70.76 10.85 41.87
C TYR A 363 70.92 10.09 43.19
N ILE A 364 70.47 8.83 43.24
CA ILE A 364 70.58 7.96 44.42
C ILE A 364 72.05 7.65 44.76
N SER A 365 72.92 7.50 43.76
CA SER A 365 74.35 7.23 43.98
C SER A 365 75.06 8.44 44.60
N GLN A 366 74.73 9.66 44.17
CA GLN A 366 75.35 10.90 44.63
C GLN A 366 74.84 11.37 46.02
N HIS A 367 73.53 11.28 46.27
CA HIS A 367 72.91 11.90 47.45
C HIS A 367 72.53 10.90 48.56
N GLY A 368 72.60 9.59 48.25
CA GLY A 368 72.00 8.56 49.10
C GLY A 368 70.47 8.56 48.99
N SER A 369 69.83 7.47 49.42
CA SER A 369 68.36 7.37 49.48
C SER A 369 67.91 6.29 50.45
N GLY A 370 66.65 6.37 50.90
CA GLY A 370 66.01 5.37 51.73
C GLY A 370 65.74 4.05 51.00
N VAL A 371 65.42 3.01 51.77
CA VAL A 371 65.13 1.67 51.25
C VAL A 371 63.99 1.69 50.22
N GLY A 372 62.95 2.52 50.45
CA GLY A 372 61.81 2.64 49.54
C GLY A 372 62.18 3.07 48.11
N ALA A 373 63.04 4.09 47.98
CA ALA A 373 63.51 4.55 46.67
C ALA A 373 64.32 3.48 45.94
N ARG A 374 65.22 2.77 46.65
CA ARG A 374 66.04 1.68 46.09
C ARG A 374 65.19 0.50 45.64
N THR A 375 64.17 0.12 46.42
CA THR A 375 63.23 -0.96 46.04
C THR A 375 62.45 -0.60 44.78
N ARG A 376 61.97 0.64 44.66
CA ARG A 376 61.25 1.11 43.45
C ARG A 376 62.18 1.16 42.23
N LEU A 377 63.43 1.60 42.38
CA LEU A 377 64.41 1.59 41.29
C LEU A 377 64.69 0.15 40.83
N ALA A 378 64.91 -0.79 41.75
CA ALA A 378 65.14 -2.19 41.40
C ALA A 378 63.95 -2.81 40.65
N GLU A 379 62.71 -2.46 41.06
CA GLU A 379 61.51 -2.90 40.35
C GLU A 379 61.39 -2.25 38.96
N ALA A 380 61.74 -0.98 38.82
CA ALA A 380 61.80 -0.31 37.51
C ALA A 380 62.77 -1.02 36.54
N GLU A 381 63.96 -1.35 37.02
CA GLU A 381 64.98 -2.09 36.25
C GLU A 381 64.50 -3.49 35.88
N ARG A 382 63.82 -4.19 36.81
CA ARG A 382 63.22 -5.50 36.54
C ARG A 382 62.16 -5.43 35.43
N GLN A 383 61.24 -4.47 35.52
CA GLN A 383 60.20 -4.27 34.49
C GLN A 383 60.82 -3.87 33.15
N TYR A 384 61.87 -3.03 33.15
CA TYR A 384 62.60 -2.66 31.94
C TYR A 384 63.22 -3.87 31.23
N GLN A 385 63.83 -4.79 31.98
CA GLN A 385 64.37 -6.03 31.43
C GLN A 385 63.27 -6.96 30.90
N LEU A 386 62.16 -7.10 31.64
CA LEU A 386 61.02 -7.90 31.22
C LEU A 386 60.37 -7.37 29.94
N ALA A 387 60.29 -6.04 29.79
CA ALA A 387 59.72 -5.42 28.60
C ALA A 387 60.56 -5.70 27.34
N GLN A 388 61.89 -5.78 27.48
CA GLN A 388 62.79 -6.09 26.36
C GLN A 388 62.73 -7.57 25.93
N SER A 389 62.36 -8.48 26.83
CA SER A 389 62.19 -9.90 26.52
C SER A 389 60.78 -10.27 26.06
N ALA A 390 59.82 -9.34 26.14
CA ALA A 390 58.44 -9.57 25.70
C ALA A 390 58.36 -9.69 24.17
N THR A 391 57.62 -10.70 23.70
CA THR A 391 57.42 -10.95 22.26
C THR A 391 56.18 -10.25 21.71
N ASP A 392 55.13 -10.09 22.52
CA ASP A 392 53.96 -9.30 22.15
C ASP A 392 54.24 -7.79 22.38
N PRO A 393 54.14 -6.95 21.34
CA PRO A 393 54.29 -5.50 21.47
C PRO A 393 53.35 -4.84 22.49
N VAL A 394 52.14 -5.38 22.69
CA VAL A 394 51.19 -4.82 23.65
C VAL A 394 51.68 -5.06 25.07
N ASP A 395 52.10 -6.28 25.38
CA ASP A 395 52.68 -6.64 26.67
C ASP A 395 54.00 -5.90 26.92
N ALA A 396 54.84 -5.75 25.89
CA ALA A 396 56.08 -4.98 25.97
C ALA A 396 55.81 -3.52 26.34
N LEU A 397 54.83 -2.88 25.67
CA LEU A 397 54.42 -1.50 25.93
C LEU A 397 53.87 -1.31 27.35
N ASP A 398 52.99 -2.21 27.80
CA ASP A 398 52.42 -2.13 29.14
C ASP A 398 53.50 -2.32 30.23
N THR A 399 54.42 -3.25 30.01
CA THR A 399 55.55 -3.52 30.91
C THR A 399 56.52 -2.35 30.98
N ILE A 400 56.88 -1.72 29.85
CA ILE A 400 57.79 -0.56 29.88
C ILE A 400 57.14 0.67 30.53
N ARG A 401 55.82 0.85 30.41
CA ARG A 401 55.08 1.90 31.13
C ARG A 401 55.10 1.71 32.65
N ARG A 402 55.03 0.46 33.12
CA ARG A 402 55.25 0.13 34.53
C ARG A 402 56.66 0.51 34.97
N ALA A 403 57.68 0.22 34.17
CA ALA A 403 59.06 0.61 34.47
C ALA A 403 59.21 2.12 34.65
N VAL A 404 58.63 2.93 33.74
CA VAL A 404 58.60 4.40 33.86
C VAL A 404 57.91 4.85 35.15
N THR A 405 56.79 4.22 35.51
CA THR A 405 56.03 4.56 36.73
C THR A 405 56.88 4.29 37.98
N HIS A 406 57.52 3.13 38.08
CA HIS A 406 58.41 2.81 39.19
C HIS A 406 59.65 3.71 39.25
N ALA A 407 60.20 4.10 38.10
CA ALA A 407 61.32 5.05 38.05
C ALA A 407 60.90 6.42 38.59
N ARG A 408 59.71 6.91 38.25
CA ARG A 408 59.15 8.16 38.79
C ARG A 408 58.91 8.09 40.30
N ASP A 409 58.37 6.99 40.78
CA ASP A 409 58.17 6.76 42.22
C ASP A 409 59.52 6.76 42.96
N ALA A 410 60.55 6.13 42.38
CA ALA A 410 61.89 6.12 42.94
C ALA A 410 62.53 7.51 42.99
N ASP A 411 62.39 8.32 41.92
CA ASP A 411 62.85 9.72 41.88
C ASP A 411 62.19 10.54 43.00
N ALA A 412 60.87 10.45 43.12
CA ALA A 412 60.10 11.20 44.10
C ALA A 412 60.50 10.84 45.55
N LEU A 413 60.65 9.55 45.84
CA LEU A 413 61.09 9.07 47.16
C LEU A 413 62.53 9.50 47.46
N ALA A 414 63.45 9.39 46.49
CA ALA A 414 64.84 9.78 46.68
C ALA A 414 64.97 11.28 46.99
N ARG A 415 64.21 12.14 46.28
CA ARG A 415 64.20 13.59 46.52
C ARG A 415 63.49 14.00 47.80
N TYR A 416 62.54 13.19 48.28
CA TYR A 416 61.88 13.42 49.56
C TYR A 416 62.81 13.07 50.74
N ASP A 417 63.47 11.91 50.68
CA ASP A 417 64.40 11.44 51.71
C ASP A 417 65.71 12.26 51.76
N GLY A 418 66.05 12.96 50.68
CA GLY A 418 67.21 13.84 50.58
C GLY A 418 66.99 15.27 51.09
N ARG A 419 65.77 15.61 51.53
CA ARG A 419 65.46 16.85 52.29
C ARG A 419 65.52 16.57 53.78
#